data_AF-E0UUS8-F1
#
_entry.id   AF-E0UUS8-F1
#
_cell.length_a   1.000
_cell.length_b   1.000
_cell.length_c   1.000
_cell.angle_alpha   90.00
_cell.angle_beta   90.00
_cell.angle_gamma   90.00
#
_symmetry.space_group_name_H-M   'P 1'
#
loop_
_entity.id
_entity.type
_entity.pdbx_description
1 polymer ?
#
loop_
_entity_poly.entity_id
_entity_poly.type
_entity_poly.pdbx_seq_one_letter_code
_entity_poly.pdbx_strand_id
1 'polypeptide(L)'
;MKQETYELFKNESVNTIVNEIDKELKTRNESPFWSDKIVPFSRAILSVLVPLRDNDLLFTPEGKYIDILTPEIFLQWSDFLSLKTLAFTLADSNEAKKLLRTKLDDEKCENYMPIDLSDLGTYLSRYTVNLENEGLDFPIANYNLHQGVSNVIKSLL
;
A
#
# COMPACT_ATOMS: atom_id res chain seq x y z
N MET A 1 19.02 -0.78 -0.87
CA MET A 1 18.23 0.09 0.02
C MET A 1 19.05 0.40 1.26
N LYS A 2 18.93 1.62 1.82
CA LYS A 2 19.70 2.05 2.99
C LYS A 2 19.06 1.52 4.29
N GLN A 3 19.87 1.28 5.32
CA GLN A 3 19.38 0.81 6.63
C GLN A 3 18.40 1.80 7.28
N GLU A 4 18.60 3.10 7.06
CA GLU A 4 17.70 4.18 7.49
C GLU A 4 16.28 4.01 6.92
N THR A 5 16.14 3.56 5.68
CA THR A 5 14.84 3.30 5.04
C THR A 5 14.10 2.15 5.72
N TYR A 6 14.81 1.12 6.19
CA TYR A 6 14.18 0.02 6.91
C TYR A 6 13.63 0.46 8.26
N GLU A 7 14.40 1.24 9.02
CA GLU A 7 13.95 1.78 10.31
C GLU A 7 12.76 2.74 10.15
N LEU A 8 12.75 3.51 9.06
CA LEU A 8 11.65 4.39 8.69
C LEU A 8 10.35 3.57 8.52
N PHE A 9 10.34 2.56 7.64
CA PHE A 9 9.12 1.76 7.38
C PHE A 9 8.69 0.93 8.60
N LYS A 10 9.65 0.49 9.41
CA LYS A 10 9.39 -0.32 10.60
C LYS A 10 8.69 0.45 11.72
N ASN A 11 9.09 1.69 12.00
CA ASN A 11 8.65 2.38 13.21
C ASN A 11 7.82 3.64 12.96
N GLU A 12 7.94 4.25 11.78
CA GLU A 12 7.40 5.60 11.58
C GLU A 12 5.93 5.63 11.16
N SER A 13 5.35 6.83 11.27
CA SER A 13 3.99 7.11 10.82
C SER A 13 3.91 7.23 9.29
N VAL A 14 2.69 7.06 8.75
CA VAL A 14 2.38 7.32 7.32
C VAL A 14 2.93 8.66 6.85
N ASN A 15 2.70 9.73 7.63
CA ASN A 15 3.12 11.08 7.25
C ASN A 15 4.65 11.22 7.22
N THR A 16 5.36 10.63 8.19
CA THR A 16 6.82 10.66 8.20
C THR A 16 7.39 9.95 6.98
N ILE A 17 6.89 8.74 6.68
CA ILE A 17 7.38 7.95 5.54
C ILE A 17 7.11 8.68 4.22
N VAL A 18 5.89 9.20 4.03
CA VAL A 18 5.51 9.95 2.83
C VAL A 18 6.34 11.22 2.66
N ASN A 19 6.63 11.94 3.74
CA ASN A 19 7.46 13.15 3.69
C ASN A 19 8.90 12.84 3.30
N GLU A 20 9.47 11.73 3.77
CA GLU A 20 10.83 11.35 3.37
C GLU A 20 10.87 10.93 1.89
N ILE A 21 9.84 10.23 1.38
CA ILE A 21 9.70 9.91 -0.05
C ILE A 21 9.62 11.20 -0.89
N ASP A 22 8.80 12.17 -0.49
CA ASP A 22 8.67 13.47 -1.17
C ASP A 22 9.99 14.27 -1.16
N LYS A 23 10.72 14.22 -0.05
CA LYS A 23 12.04 14.86 0.07
C LYS A 23 13.08 14.21 -0.83
N GLU A 24 13.11 12.88 -0.91
CA GLU A 24 14.02 12.15 -1.81
C GLU A 24 13.69 12.44 -3.29
N LEU A 25 12.41 12.50 -3.65
CA LEU A 25 11.95 12.92 -4.99
C LEU A 25 12.48 14.31 -5.37
N LYS A 26 12.35 15.28 -4.47
CA LYS A 26 12.87 16.65 -4.65
C LYS A 26 14.39 16.68 -4.72
N THR A 27 15.07 15.89 -3.90
CA THR A 27 16.54 15.83 -3.85
C THR A 27 17.13 15.27 -5.15
N ARG A 28 16.47 14.29 -5.77
CA ARG A 28 16.87 13.73 -7.06
C ARG A 28 16.47 14.60 -8.26
N ASN A 29 15.82 15.74 -8.03
CA ASN A 29 15.32 16.63 -9.07
C ASN A 29 14.41 15.89 -10.07
N GLU A 30 13.62 14.94 -9.57
CA GLU A 30 12.62 14.24 -10.36
C GLU A 30 11.56 15.21 -10.86
N SER A 31 10.95 14.89 -12.01
CA SER A 31 9.89 15.72 -12.58
C SER A 31 8.76 15.94 -11.56
N PRO A 32 8.19 17.15 -11.44
CA PRO A 32 7.03 17.42 -10.59
C PRO A 32 5.87 16.45 -10.84
N PHE A 33 5.73 15.98 -12.08
CA PHE A 33 4.78 14.95 -12.48
C PHE A 33 4.88 13.68 -11.61
N TRP A 34 6.10 13.21 -11.30
CA TRP A 34 6.29 12.01 -10.50
C TRP A 34 5.94 12.24 -9.04
N SER A 35 6.25 13.41 -8.49
CA SER A 35 5.87 13.76 -7.12
C SER A 35 4.36 13.79 -6.94
N ASP A 36 3.64 14.37 -7.90
CA ASP A 36 2.17 14.41 -7.93
C ASP A 36 1.50 13.03 -8.02
N LYS A 37 2.24 12.00 -8.44
CA LYS A 37 1.75 10.62 -8.55
C LYS A 37 2.18 9.74 -7.38
N ILE A 38 3.47 9.80 -7.03
CA ILE A 38 4.09 8.94 -6.02
C ILE A 38 3.66 9.32 -4.62
N VAL A 39 3.49 10.61 -4.31
CA VAL A 39 3.09 11.06 -2.96
C VAL A 39 1.68 10.59 -2.62
N PRO A 40 0.64 10.81 -3.45
CA PRO A 40 -0.70 10.27 -3.19
C PRO A 40 -0.73 8.74 -3.16
N PHE A 41 0.05 8.09 -4.01
CA PHE A 41 0.15 6.64 -4.06
C PHE A 41 0.75 6.04 -2.79
N SER A 42 1.88 6.59 -2.35
CA SER A 42 2.57 6.13 -1.14
C SER A 42 1.67 6.32 0.07
N ARG A 43 0.97 7.47 0.15
CA ARG A 43 -0.02 7.72 1.19
C ARG A 43 -1.15 6.69 1.20
N ALA A 44 -1.70 6.37 0.04
CA ALA A 44 -2.81 5.41 -0.09
C ALA A 44 -2.44 3.97 0.31
N ILE A 45 -1.22 3.54 0.01
CA ILE A 45 -0.74 2.21 0.44
C ILE A 45 -0.42 2.23 1.94
N LEU A 46 0.32 3.24 2.40
CA LEU A 46 0.76 3.31 3.79
C LEU A 46 -0.41 3.52 4.76
N SER A 47 -1.51 4.17 4.32
CA SER A 47 -2.72 4.33 5.13
C SER A 47 -3.35 3.00 5.55
N VAL A 48 -3.06 1.91 4.84
CA VAL A 48 -3.51 0.56 5.20
C VAL A 48 -2.39 -0.32 5.73
N LEU A 49 -1.17 -0.24 5.19
CA LEU A 49 -0.05 -1.06 5.65
C LEU A 49 0.43 -0.67 7.06
N VAL A 50 0.40 0.62 7.42
CA VAL A 50 0.80 1.05 8.76
C VAL A 50 -0.17 0.55 9.84
N PRO A 51 -1.50 0.68 9.70
CA PRO A 51 -2.41 0.04 10.63
C PRO A 51 -2.26 -1.49 10.70
N LEU A 52 -2.05 -2.17 9.57
CA LEU A 52 -1.79 -3.62 9.58
C LEU A 52 -0.51 -3.96 10.36
N ARG A 53 0.55 -3.16 10.20
CA ARG A 53 1.80 -3.28 10.97
C ARG A 53 1.56 -3.11 12.47
N ASP A 54 0.90 -2.02 12.84
CA ASP A 54 0.70 -1.66 14.24
C ASP A 54 -0.20 -2.67 14.97
N ASN A 55 -1.02 -3.41 14.23
CA ASN A 55 -1.86 -4.50 14.75
C ASN A 55 -1.24 -5.90 14.61
N ASP A 56 0.02 -6.04 14.17
CA ASP A 56 0.68 -7.35 13.96
C ASP A 56 -0.06 -8.25 12.94
N LEU A 57 -0.64 -7.63 11.91
CA LEU A 57 -1.46 -8.26 10.88
C LEU A 57 -0.91 -8.03 9.47
N LEU A 58 0.38 -7.74 9.32
CA LEU A 58 0.99 -7.60 8.00
C LEU A 58 1.02 -8.92 7.24
N PHE A 59 0.82 -8.81 5.93
CA PHE A 59 0.91 -9.95 5.03
C PHE A 59 1.44 -9.55 3.64
N THR A 60 1.94 -10.54 2.91
CA THR A 60 2.35 -10.40 1.50
C THR A 60 1.12 -10.47 0.57
N PRO A 61 1.23 -10.06 -0.71
CA PRO A 61 0.17 -10.29 -1.69
C PRO A 61 -0.29 -11.75 -1.83
N GLU A 62 0.56 -12.74 -1.48
CA GLU A 62 0.21 -14.16 -1.45
C GLU A 62 -0.48 -14.61 -0.14
N GLY A 63 -0.79 -13.65 0.73
CA GLY A 63 -1.47 -13.84 2.02
C GLY A 63 -0.56 -14.32 3.14
N LYS A 64 0.77 -14.36 2.98
CA LYS A 64 1.67 -14.88 4.01
C LYS A 64 1.94 -13.82 5.08
N TYR A 65 1.92 -14.22 6.35
CA TYR A 65 2.27 -13.37 7.48
C TYR A 65 3.69 -12.77 7.37
N ILE A 66 3.84 -11.54 7.83
CA ILE A 66 5.11 -10.83 7.97
C ILE A 66 5.11 -10.07 9.30
N ASP A 67 6.25 -10.03 9.97
CA ASP A 67 6.44 -9.33 11.23
C ASP A 67 6.77 -7.84 11.06
N ILE A 68 7.49 -7.48 10.01
CA ILE A 68 8.01 -6.12 9.81
C ILE A 68 7.57 -5.56 8.45
N LEU A 69 7.09 -4.31 8.47
CA LEU A 69 6.90 -3.54 7.23
C LEU A 69 8.28 -3.12 6.72
N THR A 70 8.73 -3.73 5.63
CA THR A 70 9.94 -3.32 4.93
C THR A 70 9.61 -2.58 3.64
N PRO A 71 10.55 -1.80 3.08
CA PRO A 71 10.38 -1.15 1.78
C PRO A 71 10.05 -2.15 0.65
N GLU A 72 10.56 -3.38 0.71
CA GLU A 72 10.24 -4.43 -0.27
C GLU A 72 8.79 -4.87 -0.19
N ILE A 73 8.23 -4.98 1.02
CA ILE A 73 6.81 -5.31 1.20
C ILE A 73 5.94 -4.17 0.67
N PHE A 74 6.32 -2.92 0.95
CA PHE A 74 5.66 -1.77 0.34
C PHE A 74 5.70 -1.81 -1.18
N LEU A 75 6.85 -2.17 -1.78
CA LEU A 75 6.98 -2.32 -3.23
C LEU A 75 6.19 -3.50 -3.80
N GLN A 76 5.99 -4.59 -3.06
CA GLN A 76 5.14 -5.69 -3.52
C GLN A 76 3.67 -5.25 -3.66
N TRP A 77 3.20 -4.40 -2.74
CA TRP A 77 1.88 -3.80 -2.82
C TRP A 77 1.79 -2.63 -3.80
N SER A 78 2.90 -2.25 -4.44
CA SER A 78 2.93 -1.15 -5.40
C SER A 78 2.33 -1.53 -6.76
N ASP A 79 2.29 -2.83 -7.06
CA ASP A 79 1.60 -3.35 -8.22
C ASP A 79 0.09 -3.05 -8.14
N PHE A 80 -0.49 -2.58 -9.25
CA PHE A 80 -1.84 -2.04 -9.24
C PHE A 80 -2.92 -3.12 -9.06
N LEU A 81 -2.67 -4.33 -9.57
CA LEU A 81 -3.55 -5.47 -9.31
C LEU A 81 -3.49 -5.85 -7.83
N SER A 82 -2.28 -5.94 -7.28
CA SER A 82 -2.06 -6.23 -5.86
C SER A 82 -2.75 -5.20 -4.96
N LEU A 83 -2.66 -3.90 -5.30
CA LEU A 83 -3.33 -2.83 -4.57
C LEU A 83 -4.86 -2.93 -4.62
N LYS A 84 -5.42 -3.27 -5.78
CA LYS A 84 -6.86 -3.54 -5.92
C LYS A 84 -7.26 -4.72 -5.03
N THR A 85 -6.54 -5.83 -5.10
CA THR A 85 -6.81 -7.02 -4.27
C THR A 85 -6.72 -6.70 -2.78
N LEU A 86 -5.77 -5.85 -2.36
CA LEU A 86 -5.68 -5.38 -0.98
C LEU A 86 -6.94 -4.62 -0.55
N ALA A 87 -7.41 -3.69 -1.38
CA ALA A 87 -8.60 -2.90 -1.07
C ALA A 87 -9.85 -3.77 -0.87
N PHE A 88 -10.08 -4.74 -1.76
CA PHE A 88 -11.20 -5.68 -1.63
C PHE A 88 -11.04 -6.60 -0.42
N THR A 89 -9.82 -7.11 -0.18
CA THR A 89 -9.54 -7.95 0.98
C THR A 89 -9.85 -7.23 2.29
N LEU A 90 -9.42 -5.97 2.41
CA LEU A 90 -9.67 -5.17 3.62
C LEU A 90 -11.13 -4.70 3.71
N ALA A 91 -11.82 -4.46 2.60
CA ALA A 91 -13.24 -4.15 2.60
C ALA A 91 -14.07 -5.33 3.14
N ASP A 92 -13.83 -6.54 2.62
CA ASP A 92 -14.45 -7.77 3.12
C ASP A 92 -14.08 -8.01 4.59
N SER A 93 -12.82 -7.76 4.97
CA SER A 93 -12.34 -7.92 6.35
C SER A 93 -12.98 -6.92 7.32
N ASN A 94 -13.21 -5.67 6.88
CA ASN A 94 -13.90 -4.65 7.65
C ASN A 94 -15.35 -5.04 7.94
N GLU A 95 -16.05 -5.60 6.94
CA GLU A 95 -17.42 -6.08 7.09
C GLU A 95 -17.49 -7.30 8.01
N ALA A 96 -16.59 -8.26 7.82
CA ALA A 96 -16.50 -9.47 8.64
C ALA A 96 -15.93 -9.24 10.04
N LYS A 97 -15.28 -8.09 10.28
CA LYS A 97 -14.50 -7.78 11.49
C LYS A 97 -13.43 -8.83 11.81
N LYS A 98 -12.92 -9.47 10.76
CA LYS A 98 -11.90 -10.51 10.80
C LYS A 98 -11.03 -10.35 9.57
N LEU A 99 -9.72 -10.52 9.69
CA LEU A 99 -8.86 -10.49 8.52
C LEU A 99 -9.14 -11.72 7.63
N LEU A 100 -9.53 -11.48 6.38
CA LEU A 100 -9.87 -12.51 5.40
C LEU A 100 -8.81 -12.63 4.31
N ARG A 101 -8.89 -13.71 3.52
CA ARG A 101 -8.03 -13.97 2.33
C ARG A 101 -6.53 -13.97 2.63
N THR A 102 -6.15 -14.28 3.88
CA THR A 102 -4.77 -14.46 4.30
C THR A 102 -4.51 -15.90 4.77
N LYS A 103 -3.24 -16.22 5.00
CA LYS A 103 -2.75 -17.48 5.57
C LYS A 103 -2.23 -17.27 7.00
N LEU A 104 -2.70 -16.21 7.65
CA LEU A 104 -2.40 -15.95 9.06
C LEU A 104 -3.17 -16.95 9.93
N ASP A 105 -2.68 -17.16 11.14
CA ASP A 105 -3.39 -17.96 12.13
C ASP A 105 -4.75 -17.33 12.45
N ASP A 106 -5.79 -18.15 12.56
CA ASP A 106 -7.15 -17.68 12.82
C ASP A 106 -7.22 -16.79 14.06
N GLU A 107 -6.49 -17.14 15.13
CA GLU A 107 -6.43 -16.35 16.36
C GLU A 107 -5.95 -14.91 16.13
N LYS A 108 -5.01 -14.70 15.21
CA LYS A 108 -4.57 -13.34 14.85
C LYS A 108 -5.64 -12.63 14.05
N CYS A 109 -6.24 -13.31 13.07
CA CYS A 109 -7.26 -12.73 12.20
C CYS A 109 -8.50 -12.26 12.97
N GLU A 110 -8.90 -12.95 14.04
CA GLU A 110 -10.02 -12.54 14.92
C GLU A 110 -9.75 -11.23 15.67
N ASN A 111 -8.48 -10.85 15.89
CA ASN A 111 -8.10 -9.59 16.52
C ASN A 111 -8.11 -8.40 15.54
N TYR A 112 -8.56 -8.61 14.30
CA TYR A 112 -8.62 -7.56 13.29
C TYR A 112 -9.54 -6.43 13.71
N MET A 113 -9.00 -5.20 13.66
CA MET A 113 -9.78 -3.98 13.81
C MET A 113 -10.03 -3.36 12.44
N PRO A 114 -11.25 -2.86 12.16
CA PRO A 114 -11.54 -2.21 10.89
C PRO A 114 -10.59 -1.05 10.60
N ILE A 115 -10.02 -1.06 9.38
CA ILE A 115 -9.07 -0.05 8.90
C ILE A 115 -9.82 0.96 8.03
N ASP A 116 -9.50 2.24 8.18
CA ASP A 116 -10.05 3.29 7.31
C ASP A 116 -9.49 3.16 5.88
N LEU A 117 -10.37 2.84 4.93
CA LEU A 117 -10.02 2.67 3.52
C LEU A 117 -10.25 3.94 2.70
N SER A 118 -10.59 5.08 3.32
CA SER A 118 -10.94 6.31 2.60
C SER A 118 -9.84 6.80 1.67
N ASP A 119 -8.58 6.80 2.13
CA ASP A 119 -7.42 7.21 1.32
C ASP A 119 -7.18 6.25 0.16
N LEU A 120 -7.23 4.95 0.44
CA LEU A 120 -7.02 3.90 -0.57
C LEU A 120 -8.13 3.90 -1.62
N GLY A 121 -9.38 3.97 -1.20
CA GLY A 121 -10.55 4.04 -2.07
C GLY A 121 -10.58 5.31 -2.90
N THR A 122 -10.25 6.46 -2.31
CA THR A 122 -10.12 7.74 -3.05
C THR A 122 -9.02 7.65 -4.10
N TYR A 123 -7.89 7.01 -3.77
CA TYR A 123 -6.81 6.81 -4.73
C TYR A 123 -7.26 5.90 -5.88
N LEU A 124 -7.79 4.71 -5.59
CA LEU A 124 -8.19 3.72 -6.60
C LEU A 124 -9.31 4.24 -7.52
N SER A 125 -10.30 4.94 -6.97
CA SER A 125 -11.40 5.54 -7.75
C SER A 125 -10.90 6.60 -8.75
N ARG A 126 -9.87 7.40 -8.41
CA ARG A 126 -9.23 8.34 -9.36
C ARG A 126 -8.62 7.65 -10.59
N TYR A 127 -8.26 6.37 -10.46
CA TYR A 127 -7.75 5.54 -11.54
C TYR A 127 -8.81 4.56 -12.07
N THR A 128 -10.08 4.94 -11.93
CA THR A 128 -11.26 4.24 -12.48
C THR A 128 -11.32 2.76 -12.11
N VAL A 129 -10.82 2.40 -10.93
CA VAL A 129 -11.03 1.07 -10.35
C VAL A 129 -12.46 1.03 -9.81
N ASN A 130 -13.22 0.03 -10.23
CA ASN A 130 -14.52 -0.23 -9.64
C ASN A 130 -14.31 -0.88 -8.26
N LEU A 131 -14.79 -0.24 -7.20
CA LEU A 131 -14.68 -0.72 -5.81
C LEU A 131 -15.91 -1.54 -5.36
N GLU A 132 -16.93 -1.65 -6.20
CA GLU A 132 -18.15 -2.44 -5.96
C GLU A 132 -18.10 -3.81 -6.65
N ASN A 133 -17.27 -3.95 -7.68
CA ASN A 133 -17.14 -5.18 -8.46
C ASN A 133 -15.66 -5.53 -8.71
N GLU A 134 -15.15 -6.45 -7.89
CA GLU A 134 -13.78 -6.96 -7.96
C GLU A 134 -13.45 -7.59 -9.32
N GLY A 135 -14.43 -8.15 -10.04
CA GLY A 135 -14.23 -8.80 -11.33
C GLY A 135 -14.02 -7.85 -12.51
N LEU A 136 -14.23 -6.54 -12.34
CA LEU A 136 -14.04 -5.57 -13.42
C LEU A 136 -12.59 -5.10 -13.52
N ASP A 137 -12.03 -5.19 -14.71
CA ASP A 137 -10.71 -4.67 -14.99
C ASP A 137 -10.67 -3.13 -14.98
N PHE A 138 -9.48 -2.60 -14.74
CA PHE A 138 -9.16 -1.19 -14.87
C PHE A 138 -8.48 -0.92 -16.23
N PRO A 139 -8.49 0.33 -16.73
CA PRO A 139 -7.83 0.66 -17.98
C PRO A 139 -6.32 0.35 -17.97
N ILE A 140 -5.82 -0.28 -19.04
CA ILE A 140 -4.40 -0.63 -19.22
C ILE A 140 -3.48 0.60 -19.08
N ALA A 141 -3.95 1.78 -19.49
CA ALA A 141 -3.20 3.02 -19.35
C ALA A 141 -2.85 3.34 -17.87
N ASN A 142 -3.78 3.06 -16.94
CA ASN A 142 -3.55 3.28 -15.51
C ASN A 142 -2.57 2.25 -14.94
N TYR A 143 -2.64 1.01 -15.40
CA TYR A 143 -1.64 -0.01 -15.06
C TYR A 143 -0.23 0.40 -15.50
N ASN A 144 -0.06 0.86 -16.74
CA ASN A 144 1.23 1.30 -17.26
C ASN A 144 1.80 2.50 -16.50
N LEU A 145 0.94 3.45 -16.10
CA LEU A 145 1.34 4.56 -15.23
C LEU A 145 1.85 4.04 -13.88
N HIS A 146 1.16 3.08 -13.28
CA HIS A 146 1.57 2.45 -12.02
C HIS A 146 2.88 1.68 -12.11
N GLN A 147 3.17 1.05 -13.25
CA GLN A 147 4.48 0.46 -13.51
C GLN A 147 5.58 1.54 -13.51
N GLY A 148 5.31 2.70 -14.11
CA GLY A 148 6.21 3.87 -14.04
C GLY A 148 6.43 4.35 -12.60
N VAL A 149 5.35 4.53 -11.84
CA VAL A 149 5.38 4.92 -10.42
C VAL A 149 6.22 3.93 -9.60
N SER A 150 5.97 2.64 -9.76
CA SER A 150 6.69 1.58 -9.04
C SER A 150 8.19 1.59 -9.36
N ASN A 151 8.57 1.84 -10.61
CA ASN A 151 9.97 1.92 -11.02
C ASN A 151 10.69 3.12 -10.39
N VAL A 152 10.05 4.29 -10.36
CA VAL A 152 10.63 5.48 -9.74
C VAL A 152 10.81 5.26 -8.24
N ILE A 153 9.79 4.74 -7.55
CA ILE A 153 9.85 4.40 -6.12
C ILE A 153 10.97 3.39 -5.83
N LYS A 154 11.07 2.33 -6.63
CA LYS A 154 12.12 1.33 -6.49
C LYS A 154 13.52 1.92 -6.67
N SER A 155 13.67 2.96 -7.49
CA SER A 155 14.94 3.66 -7.63
C SER A 155 15.26 4.55 -6.43
N LEU A 156 14.24 5.06 -5.72
CA LEU A 156 14.35 5.97 -4.57
C LEU A 156 14.77 5.24 -3.29
N LEU A 157 14.10 4.13 -2.99
CA LEU A 157 14.27 3.32 -1.78
C LEU A 157 15.55 2.44 -1.85
#